data_AF-A0A529HL39-F1
#
_entry.id   AF-A0A529HL39-F1
#
_cell.length_a   1.000
_cell.length_b   1.000
_cell.length_c   1.000
_cell.angle_alpha   90.00
_cell.angle_beta   90.00
_cell.angle_gamma   90.00
#
_symmetry.space_group_name_H-M   'P 1'
#
loop_
_entity.id
_entity.type
_entity.pdbx_description
1 polymer ?
#
loop_
_entity_poly.entity_id
_entity_poly.type
_entity_poly.pdbx_seq_one_letter_code
_entity_poly.pdbx_strand_id
1 'polypeptide(L)'
;NNVHVPAAKAFLEAGIHVICDKPLATSLAEAKKLAALVEKAGKVFVLTHNYTAYPMVRQAREMVAKGMLGDIRIVQSEYPQDWLTEDLAATGQKQASWRSDPKQAGAGGALGDIGTHAYN
;
A
#
# COMPACT_ATOMS: atom_id res chain seq x y z
N ASN A 1 -8.07 -5.30 3.77
CA ASN A 1 -8.00 -3.82 3.68
C ASN A 1 -9.02 -3.14 4.59
N ASN A 2 -10.28 -3.59 4.59
CA ASN A 2 -11.37 -3.06 5.42
C ASN A 2 -11.10 -2.92 6.94
N VAL A 3 -10.18 -3.70 7.51
CA VAL A 3 -9.86 -3.64 8.96
C VAL A 3 -8.76 -2.63 9.32
N HIS A 4 -8.05 -2.06 8.33
CA HIS A 4 -6.88 -1.22 8.57
C HIS A 4 -7.25 0.06 9.33
N VAL A 5 -8.24 0.80 8.84
CA VAL A 5 -8.68 2.08 9.40
C VAL A 5 -9.20 1.96 10.84
N PRO A 6 -10.15 1.05 11.17
CA PRO A 6 -10.64 0.95 12.54
C PRO A 6 -9.54 0.53 13.52
N ALA A 7 -8.66 -0.40 13.13
CA ALA A 7 -7.54 -0.80 13.98
C ALA A 7 -6.55 0.35 14.19
N ALA A 8 -6.06 0.97 13.10
CA ALA A 8 -5.12 2.08 13.16
C ALA A 8 -5.66 3.25 13.99
N LYS A 9 -6.94 3.59 13.80
CA LYS A 9 -7.61 4.64 14.58
C LYS A 9 -7.54 4.35 16.08
N ALA A 10 -7.87 3.14 16.51
CA ALA A 10 -7.87 2.78 17.93
C ALA A 10 -6.47 2.95 18.57
N PHE A 11 -5.41 2.54 17.87
CA PHE A 11 -4.03 2.71 18.35
C PHE A 11 -3.59 4.18 18.36
N LEU A 12 -3.94 4.96 17.34
CA LEU A 12 -3.61 6.39 17.27
C LEU A 12 -4.32 7.19 18.37
N GLU A 13 -5.60 6.89 18.64
CA GLU A 13 -6.36 7.51 19.75
C GLU A 13 -5.78 7.15 21.12
N ALA A 14 -5.16 5.98 21.25
CA ALA A 14 -4.40 5.59 22.44
C ALA A 14 -2.97 6.19 22.48
N GLY A 15 -2.57 7.00 21.49
CA GLY A 15 -1.26 7.64 21.44
C GLY A 15 -0.11 6.71 21.05
N ILE A 16 -0.42 5.58 20.39
CA ILE A 16 0.55 4.55 19.98
C ILE A 16 0.95 4.76 18.51
N HIS A 17 2.23 4.55 18.21
CA HIS A 17 2.75 4.54 16.83
C HIS A 17 2.22 3.35 16.05
N VAL A 18 1.95 3.52 14.74
CA VAL A 18 1.30 2.49 13.92
C VAL A 18 2.15 2.17 12.69
N ILE A 19 2.37 0.87 12.45
CA ILE A 19 2.73 0.34 11.14
C ILE A 19 1.49 -0.36 10.59
N CYS A 20 1.03 0.02 9.40
CA CYS A 20 -0.20 -0.45 8.80
C CYS A 20 0.09 -1.06 7.42
N ASP A 21 -0.62 -2.15 7.09
CA ASP A 21 -0.45 -2.78 5.78
C ASP A 21 -1.08 -1.94 4.66
N LYS A 22 -0.61 -2.12 3.43
CA LYS A 22 -1.19 -1.49 2.24
C LYS A 22 -2.38 -2.28 1.70
N PRO A 23 -3.21 -1.69 0.82
CA PRO A 23 -3.46 -0.25 0.74
C PRO A 23 -4.04 0.28 2.06
N LEU A 24 -3.79 1.55 2.36
CA LEU A 24 -4.17 2.20 3.64
C LEU A 24 -5.63 1.98 4.04
N ALA A 25 -6.54 2.08 3.07
CA ALA A 25 -7.98 1.95 3.25
C ALA A 25 -8.65 1.42 1.97
N THR A 26 -9.93 1.04 2.08
CA THR A 26 -10.76 0.64 0.92
C THR A 26 -11.30 1.84 0.14
N SER A 27 -11.25 3.05 0.70
CA SER A 27 -11.73 4.28 0.06
C SER A 27 -10.82 5.48 0.36
N LEU A 28 -10.75 6.43 -0.60
CA LEU A 28 -9.99 7.68 -0.42
C LEU A 28 -10.55 8.53 0.73
N ALA A 29 -11.87 8.54 0.91
CA ALA A 29 -12.51 9.30 1.97
C ALA A 29 -12.06 8.81 3.37
N GLU A 30 -11.99 7.50 3.58
CA GLU A 30 -11.48 6.95 4.84
C GLU A 30 -9.97 7.17 5.01
N ALA A 31 -9.18 7.00 3.94
CA ALA A 31 -7.76 7.30 3.96
C ALA A 31 -7.47 8.75 4.40
N LYS A 32 -8.22 9.73 3.87
CA LYS A 32 -8.09 11.15 4.27
C LYS A 32 -8.46 11.39 5.73
N LYS A 33 -9.51 10.73 6.24
CA LYS A 33 -9.88 10.82 7.66
C LYS A 33 -8.80 10.27 8.57
N LEU A 34 -8.20 9.14 8.20
CA LEU A 34 -7.11 8.53 8.95
C LEU A 34 -5.85 9.40 8.91
N ALA A 35 -5.50 9.99 7.76
CA ALA A 35 -4.37 10.91 7.63
C ALA A 35 -4.51 12.12 8.57
N ALA A 36 -5.68 12.76 8.61
CA ALA A 36 -5.95 13.85 9.54
C ALA A 36 -5.84 13.42 11.02
N LEU A 37 -6.23 12.19 11.36
CA LEU A 37 -6.06 11.64 12.70
C LEU A 37 -4.58 11.42 13.04
N VAL A 38 -3.78 10.90 12.12
CA VAL A 38 -2.33 10.71 12.29
C VAL A 38 -1.66 12.06 12.59
N GLU A 39 -1.96 13.09 11.81
CA GLU A 39 -1.44 14.44 12.01
C GLU A 39 -1.82 14.98 13.40
N LYS A 40 -3.09 14.84 13.79
CA LYS A 40 -3.58 15.26 15.11
C LYS A 40 -2.92 14.50 16.26
N ALA A 41 -2.73 13.19 16.12
CA ALA A 41 -2.16 12.34 17.17
C ALA A 41 -0.66 12.60 17.39
N GLY A 42 0.03 13.17 16.39
CA GLY A 42 1.47 13.42 16.45
C GLY A 42 2.28 12.13 16.59
N LYS A 43 1.78 11.02 16.02
CA LYS A 43 2.43 9.70 16.09
C LYS A 43 3.01 9.31 14.75
N VAL A 44 4.13 8.61 14.79
CA VAL A 44 4.70 7.90 13.64
C VAL A 44 3.64 6.93 13.10
N PHE A 45 3.39 7.06 11.79
CA PHE A 45 2.54 6.17 11.02
C PHE A 45 3.31 5.74 9.78
N VAL A 46 3.41 4.44 9.53
CA VAL A 46 4.16 3.87 8.41
C VAL A 46 3.29 2.89 7.64
N LEU A 47 3.31 2.99 6.31
CA LEU A 47 2.76 1.96 5.42
C LEU A 47 3.83 0.96 5.01
N THR A 48 3.45 -0.32 4.88
CA THR A 48 4.34 -1.43 4.50
C THR A 48 4.63 -1.48 2.98
N HIS A 49 5.00 -0.36 2.36
CA HIS A 49 5.56 -0.38 1.00
C HIS A 49 7.01 -0.90 1.01
N ASN A 50 7.16 -2.17 1.36
CA ASN A 50 8.43 -2.80 1.73
C ASN A 50 9.46 -2.85 0.59
N TYR A 51 9.04 -2.83 -0.68
CA TYR A 51 9.97 -2.83 -1.83
C TYR A 51 10.90 -1.60 -1.84
N THR A 52 10.47 -0.47 -1.27
CA THR A 52 11.32 0.72 -1.11
C THR A 52 12.52 0.50 -0.17
N ALA A 53 12.48 -0.56 0.64
CA ALA A 53 13.58 -0.93 1.52
C ALA A 53 14.70 -1.69 0.81
N TYR A 54 14.49 -2.18 -0.41
CA TYR A 54 15.52 -2.94 -1.13
C TYR A 54 16.77 -2.08 -1.40
N PRO A 55 17.98 -2.61 -1.15
CA PRO A 55 19.22 -1.86 -1.33
C PRO A 55 19.36 -1.24 -2.72
N MET A 56 18.96 -1.97 -3.76
CA MET A 56 18.99 -1.48 -5.15
C MET A 56 18.03 -0.32 -5.40
N VAL A 57 16.84 -0.32 -4.78
CA VAL A 57 15.88 0.79 -4.88
C VAL A 57 16.43 2.02 -4.16
N ARG A 58 17.02 1.85 -2.97
CA ARG A 58 17.65 2.94 -2.22
C ARG A 58 18.87 3.51 -2.95
N GLN A 59 19.67 2.65 -3.58
CA GLN A 59 20.78 3.08 -4.42
C GLN A 59 20.28 3.87 -5.64
N ALA A 60 19.24 3.39 -6.33
CA ALA A 60 18.65 4.11 -7.46
C ALA A 60 18.12 5.49 -7.05
N ARG A 61 17.42 5.59 -5.91
CA ARG A 61 16.99 6.86 -5.32
C ARG A 61 18.17 7.80 -5.09
N GLU A 62 19.26 7.29 -4.53
CA GLU A 62 20.46 8.08 -4.25
C GLU A 62 21.17 8.57 -5.53
N MET A 63 21.24 7.72 -6.55
CA MET A 63 21.79 8.09 -7.87
C MET A 63 20.97 9.21 -8.53
N VAL A 64 19.64 9.13 -8.46
CA VAL A 64 18.74 10.18 -8.94
C VAL A 64 18.95 11.47 -8.15
N ALA A 65 18.97 11.40 -6.81
CA ALA A 65 19.16 12.58 -5.95
C ALA A 65 20.52 13.28 -6.18
N LYS A 66 21.56 12.51 -6.54
CA LYS A 66 22.89 13.02 -6.91
C LYS A 66 22.99 13.52 -8.35
N GLY A 67 21.93 13.44 -9.14
CA GLY A 67 21.93 13.85 -10.55
C GLY A 67 22.77 12.95 -11.46
N MET A 68 23.10 11.73 -11.03
CA MET A 68 23.98 10.81 -11.78
C MET A 68 23.36 10.32 -13.10
N LEU A 69 22.04 10.43 -13.24
CA LEU A 69 21.28 10.01 -14.42
C LEU A 69 20.88 11.18 -15.33
N GLY A 70 21.24 12.42 -14.96
CA GLY A 70 20.76 13.63 -15.65
C GLY A 70 19.24 13.81 -15.55
N ASP A 71 18.65 14.41 -16.58
CA ASP A 71 17.20 14.63 -16.66
C ASP A 71 16.46 13.31 -16.92
N ILE A 72 15.67 12.86 -15.95
CA ILE A 72 14.76 11.73 -16.14
C ILE A 72 13.61 12.16 -17.05
N ARG A 73 13.44 11.47 -18.19
CA ARG A 73 12.37 11.74 -19.16
C ARG A 73 11.20 10.79 -19.06
N ILE A 74 11.46 9.52 -18.71
CA ILE A 74 10.47 8.45 -18.66
C ILE A 74 10.80 7.56 -17.46
N VAL A 75 9.76 7.16 -16.72
CA VAL A 75 9.81 6.10 -15.70
C VAL A 75 8.75 5.07 -16.06
N GLN A 76 9.15 3.81 -16.19
CA GLN A 76 8.26 2.67 -16.42
C GLN A 76 8.45 1.66 -15.29
N SER A 77 7.35 1.22 -14.71
CA SER A 77 7.31 0.28 -13.59
C SER A 77 6.20 -0.73 -13.82
N GLU A 78 6.51 -2.01 -13.65
CA GLU A 78 5.59 -3.11 -13.85
C GLU A 78 5.67 -4.04 -12.65
N TYR A 79 4.52 -4.54 -12.22
CA TYR A 79 4.44 -5.59 -11.21
C TYR A 79 3.55 -6.72 -11.72
N PRO A 80 4.05 -7.58 -12.62
CA PRO A 80 3.29 -8.71 -13.13
C PRO A 80 3.19 -9.82 -12.07
N GLN A 81 2.02 -10.45 -11.99
CA GLN A 81 1.74 -11.63 -11.18
C GLN A 81 0.79 -12.55 -11.95
N ASP A 82 0.90 -13.86 -11.73
CA ASP A 82 0.12 -14.92 -12.39
C ASP A 82 -0.75 -15.74 -11.41
N TRP A 83 -0.57 -15.56 -10.11
CA TRP A 83 -1.17 -16.44 -9.10
C TRP A 83 -2.70 -16.45 -9.07
N LEU A 84 -3.36 -15.42 -9.64
CA LEU A 84 -4.83 -15.32 -9.74
C LEU A 84 -5.30 -15.26 -11.21
N THR A 85 -4.54 -15.86 -12.13
CA THR A 85 -4.97 -16.03 -13.53
C THR A 85 -6.15 -16.99 -13.66
N GLU A 86 -6.26 -17.97 -12.76
CA GLU A 86 -7.42 -18.85 -12.63
C GLU A 86 -8.37 -18.38 -11.53
N ASP A 87 -9.64 -18.81 -11.57
CA ASP A 87 -10.64 -18.50 -10.53
C ASP A 87 -10.42 -19.34 -9.26
N LEU A 88 -9.30 -19.08 -8.57
CA LEU A 88 -9.00 -19.68 -7.27
C LEU A 88 -10.00 -19.23 -6.18
N ALA A 89 -10.73 -18.14 -6.40
CA ALA A 89 -11.75 -17.70 -5.44
C ALA A 89 -12.92 -18.71 -5.38
N ALA A 90 -13.30 -19.29 -6.53
CA ALA A 90 -14.32 -20.34 -6.62
C ALA A 90 -13.93 -21.65 -5.92
N THR A 91 -12.63 -21.90 -5.68
CA THR A 91 -12.16 -23.09 -4.97
C THR A 91 -12.17 -22.93 -3.44
N GLY A 92 -12.63 -21.78 -2.93
CA GLY A 92 -12.60 -21.46 -1.50
C GLY A 92 -11.22 -21.09 -0.95
N GLN A 93 -10.26 -20.78 -1.84
CA GLN A 93 -8.92 -20.37 -1.46
C GLN A 93 -8.96 -18.98 -0.79
N LYS A 94 -8.69 -18.92 0.51
CA LYS A 94 -8.90 -17.73 1.36
C LYS A 94 -8.26 -16.43 0.83
N GLN A 95 -7.01 -16.48 0.38
CA GLN A 95 -6.27 -15.34 -0.17
C GLN A 95 -6.86 -14.80 -1.48
N ALA A 96 -7.42 -15.68 -2.30
CA ALA A 96 -8.15 -15.30 -3.50
C ALA A 96 -9.52 -14.71 -3.13
N SER A 97 -10.26 -15.37 -2.24
CA SER A 97 -11.63 -14.98 -1.89
C SER A 97 -11.77 -13.55 -1.40
N TRP A 98 -10.92 -13.09 -0.46
CA TRP A 98 -11.05 -11.72 0.06
C TRP A 98 -10.54 -10.66 -0.92
N ARG A 99 -9.53 -10.98 -1.74
CA ARG A 99 -8.97 -10.07 -2.76
C ARG A 99 -9.94 -9.82 -3.91
N SER A 100 -10.79 -10.81 -4.22
CA SER A 100 -11.84 -10.71 -5.22
C SER A 100 -13.15 -10.10 -4.68
N ASP A 101 -13.25 -9.80 -3.38
CA ASP A 101 -14.43 -9.16 -2.78
C ASP A 101 -14.19 -7.64 -2.59
N PRO A 102 -14.86 -6.76 -3.35
CA PRO A 102 -14.72 -5.31 -3.22
C PRO A 102 -15.09 -4.76 -1.85
N LYS A 103 -15.90 -5.47 -1.06
CA LYS A 103 -16.25 -5.05 0.32
C LYS A 103 -15.07 -5.24 1.28
N GLN A 104 -14.16 -6.15 0.98
CA GLN A 104 -12.99 -6.46 1.82
C GLN A 104 -11.70 -5.82 1.28
N ALA A 105 -11.46 -5.92 -0.02
CA ALA A 105 -10.28 -5.39 -0.69
C ALA A 105 -10.43 -3.93 -1.15
N GLY A 106 -11.67 -3.45 -1.34
CA GLY A 106 -11.94 -2.18 -2.02
C GLY A 106 -12.00 -2.36 -3.54
N ALA A 107 -12.33 -1.28 -4.26
CA ALA A 107 -12.54 -1.31 -5.70
C ALA A 107 -11.25 -1.42 -6.54
N GLY A 108 -10.07 -1.39 -5.91
CA GLY A 108 -8.79 -1.24 -6.61
C GLY A 108 -8.26 -2.51 -7.29
N GLY A 109 -8.71 -3.71 -6.91
CA GLY A 109 -8.19 -4.97 -7.45
C GLY A 109 -6.66 -5.02 -7.48
N ALA A 110 -6.08 -5.39 -8.63
CA ALA A 110 -4.63 -5.40 -8.84
C ALA A 110 -3.96 -4.03 -8.63
N LEU A 111 -4.62 -2.92 -9.01
CA LEU A 111 -4.08 -1.58 -8.77
C LEU A 111 -3.91 -1.31 -7.26
N GLY A 112 -4.87 -1.74 -6.45
CA GLY A 112 -4.82 -1.62 -4.99
C GLY A 112 -3.77 -2.55 -4.36
N ASP A 113 -3.70 -3.79 -4.82
CA ASP A 113 -2.81 -4.81 -4.24
C ASP A 113 -1.34 -4.60 -4.63
N ILE A 114 -1.04 -4.51 -5.93
CA ILE A 114 0.33 -4.45 -6.46
C ILE A 114 0.68 -3.13 -7.11
N GLY A 115 -0.30 -2.44 -7.72
CA GLY A 115 -0.07 -1.15 -8.36
C GLY A 115 0.38 -0.06 -7.37
N THR A 116 -0.10 -0.13 -6.12
CA THR A 116 0.35 0.79 -5.06
C THR A 116 1.81 0.61 -4.67
N HIS A 117 2.40 -0.57 -4.88
CA HIS A 117 3.84 -0.76 -4.74
C HIS A 117 4.63 -0.17 -5.90
N ALA A 118 4.16 -0.38 -7.14
CA ALA A 118 4.83 0.13 -8.33
C ALA A 118 4.82 1.67 -8.39
N TYR A 119 3.81 2.31 -7.79
CA TYR A 119 3.67 3.76 -7.70
C TYR A 119 4.48 4.42 -6.56
N ASN A 120 4.76 3.69 -5.47
CA ASN A 120 5.39 4.25 -4.27
C ASN A 120 6.90 4.45 -4.40
#